data_AF-A0A076Z6T2-F1
#
_entry.id   AF-A0A076Z6T2-F1
#
_cell.length_a   1.000
_cell.length_b   1.000
_cell.length_c   1.000
_cell.angle_alpha   90.00
_cell.angle_beta   90.00
_cell.angle_gamma   90.00
#
_symmetry.space_group_name_H-M   'P 1'
#
loop_
_entity.id
_entity.type
_entity.pdbx_description
1 polymer ?
#
loop_
_entity_poly.entity_id
_entity_poly.type
_entity_poly.pdbx_seq_one_letter_code
_entity_poly.pdbx_strand_id
1 'polypeptide(L)'
;MGNGGDWKNKPGYQTTHEAKTGYAISFSPGQAGADRTYGHVAIVEDVKEDGSIPISESNVLGLGTISYRTFSAAEAAQLTYVVGEK
;
A
#
# COMPACT_ATOMS: atom_id res chain seq x y z
N MET A 1 4.70 -7.25 -9.98
CA MET A 1 5.30 -8.33 -9.18
C MET A 1 4.20 -9.35 -8.86
N GLY A 2 3.59 -9.96 -9.89
CA GLY A 2 2.31 -10.64 -9.71
C GLY A 2 1.16 -9.66 -9.42
N ASN A 3 0.09 -10.17 -8.80
CA ASN A 3 -1.06 -9.40 -8.34
C ASN A 3 -0.70 -8.50 -7.16
N GLY A 4 -1.59 -7.59 -6.74
CA GLY A 4 -1.25 -6.62 -5.71
C GLY A 4 -0.81 -7.21 -4.37
N GLY A 5 -1.40 -8.34 -3.97
CA GLY A 5 -0.99 -9.08 -2.77
C GLY A 5 0.32 -9.85 -2.89
N ASP A 6 0.83 -10.05 -4.12
CA ASP A 6 2.07 -10.81 -4.37
C ASP A 6 3.32 -9.94 -4.24
N TRP A 7 3.19 -8.61 -4.29
CA TRP A 7 4.33 -7.69 -4.33
C TRP A 7 5.23 -7.83 -3.10
N LYS A 8 4.66 -8.00 -1.91
CA LYS A 8 5.43 -8.26 -0.67
C LYS A 8 6.23 -9.56 -0.66
N ASN A 9 5.94 -10.50 -1.55
CA ASN A 9 6.63 -11.78 -1.64
C ASN A 9 7.62 -11.81 -2.82
N LYS A 10 7.80 -10.71 -3.53
CA LYS A 10 8.65 -10.68 -4.72
C LYS A 10 10.12 -10.84 -4.34
N PRO A 11 10.82 -11.87 -4.85
CA PRO A 11 12.25 -12.01 -4.62
C PRO A 11 13.02 -10.81 -5.17
N GLY A 12 14.02 -10.36 -4.41
CA GLY A 12 14.89 -9.24 -4.78
C GLY A 12 14.40 -7.86 -4.32
N TYR A 13 13.21 -7.76 -3.73
CA TYR A 13 12.71 -6.50 -3.15
C TYR A 13 12.77 -6.56 -1.62
N GLN A 14 13.17 -5.46 -1.01
CA GLN A 14 13.09 -5.31 0.45
C GLN A 14 11.67 -4.94 0.85
N THR A 15 11.24 -5.48 1.99
CA THR A 15 9.97 -5.13 2.62
C THR A 15 10.18 -4.64 4.04
N THR A 16 9.25 -3.81 4.51
CA THR A 16 9.24 -3.26 5.87
C THR A 16 7.80 -3.07 6.35
N HIS A 17 7.63 -2.83 7.64
CA HIS A 17 6.38 -2.36 8.26
C HIS A 17 6.44 -0.87 8.64
N GLU A 18 7.55 -0.20 8.32
CA GLU A 18 7.72 1.23 8.51
C GLU A 18 7.35 1.98 7.21
N ALA A 19 6.37 2.88 7.31
CA ALA A 19 5.94 3.68 6.18
C ALA A 19 7.00 4.73 5.81
N LYS A 20 7.16 5.00 4.52
CA LYS A 20 7.95 6.11 4.00
C LYS A 20 7.34 6.61 2.70
N THR A 21 7.40 7.92 2.49
CA THR A 21 6.97 8.54 1.22
C THR A 21 7.62 7.85 0.02
N GLY A 22 6.78 7.51 -0.96
CA GLY A 22 7.17 6.81 -2.19
C GLY A 22 7.22 5.29 -2.08
N TYR A 23 7.06 4.70 -0.89
CA TYR A 23 6.96 3.24 -0.79
C TYR A 23 5.61 2.75 -1.31
N ALA A 24 5.62 1.55 -1.90
CA ALA A 24 4.40 0.88 -2.33
C ALA A 24 3.87 0.00 -1.18
N ILE A 25 2.55 -0.03 -1.00
CA ILE A 25 1.89 -0.92 -0.05
C ILE A 25 1.39 -2.15 -0.81
N SER A 26 1.66 -3.36 -0.31
CA SER A 26 1.12 -4.60 -0.87
C SER A 26 0.03 -5.15 0.05
N PHE A 27 -1.23 -4.92 -0.33
CA PHE A 27 -2.38 -5.41 0.42
C PHE A 27 -2.67 -6.86 0.04
N SER A 28 -2.73 -7.74 1.04
CA SER A 28 -3.24 -9.10 0.86
C SER A 28 -4.68 -9.10 0.35
N PRO A 29 -5.13 -10.18 -0.30
CA PRO A 29 -6.53 -10.33 -0.67
C PRO A 29 -7.47 -10.10 0.52
N GLY A 30 -8.42 -9.17 0.38
CA GLY A 30 -9.37 -8.77 1.42
C GLY A 30 -8.83 -7.82 2.52
N GLN A 31 -7.53 -7.53 2.58
CA GLN A 31 -6.95 -6.61 3.56
C GLN A 31 -7.39 -5.17 3.27
N ALA A 32 -7.89 -4.44 4.27
CA ALA A 32 -8.29 -3.04 4.13
C ALA A 32 -9.29 -2.78 2.98
N GLY A 33 -10.15 -3.76 2.68
CA GLY A 33 -11.12 -3.69 1.59
C GLY A 33 -10.57 -3.99 0.19
N ALA A 34 -9.32 -4.48 0.09
CA ALA A 34 -8.72 -4.92 -1.17
C ALA A 34 -9.52 -6.06 -1.83
N ASP A 35 -9.35 -6.21 -3.14
CA ASP A 35 -9.94 -7.29 -3.90
C ASP A 35 -9.62 -8.67 -3.28
N ARG A 36 -10.62 -9.55 -3.20
CA ARG A 36 -10.51 -10.83 -2.50
C ARG A 36 -9.72 -11.90 -3.25
N THR A 37 -9.37 -11.66 -4.51
CA THR A 37 -8.56 -12.55 -5.33
C THR A 37 -7.17 -11.97 -5.55
N TYR A 38 -7.08 -10.69 -5.90
CA TYR A 38 -5.83 -10.08 -6.34
C TYR A 38 -5.08 -9.31 -5.24
N GLY A 39 -5.75 -8.95 -4.15
CA GLY A 39 -5.23 -7.94 -3.25
C GLY A 39 -5.20 -6.56 -3.91
N HIS A 40 -4.31 -5.67 -3.46
CA HIS A 40 -4.22 -4.31 -4.00
C HIS A 40 -2.82 -3.71 -3.82
N VAL A 41 -2.54 -2.62 -4.53
CA VAL A 41 -1.32 -1.80 -4.33
C VAL A 41 -1.70 -0.34 -4.26
N ALA A 42 -1.13 0.38 -3.32
CA ALA A 42 -1.20 1.83 -3.22
C ALA A 42 0.20 2.42 -3.02
N ILE A 43 0.35 3.73 -3.21
CA ILE A 43 1.59 4.46 -2.96
C ILE A 43 1.42 5.35 -1.74
N VAL A 44 2.42 5.37 -0.86
CA VAL A 44 2.48 6.30 0.28
C VAL A 44 2.86 7.67 -0.25
N GLU A 45 1.93 8.63 -0.16
CA GLU A 45 2.16 10.01 -0.61
C GLU A 45 2.90 10.83 0.44
N ASP A 46 2.69 10.53 1.72
CA ASP A 46 3.35 11.21 2.83
C ASP A 46 3.31 10.36 4.11
N VAL A 47 4.14 10.72 5.08
CA VAL A 47 4.04 10.20 6.46
C VAL A 47 3.91 11.40 7.38
N LYS A 48 2.72 11.57 7.96
CA LYS A 48 2.40 12.72 8.81
C LYS A 48 3.08 12.62 10.18
N GLU A 49 3.14 13.74 10.89
CA GLU A 49 3.73 13.81 12.23
C GLU A 49 3.01 12.90 13.25
N ASP A 50 1.70 12.69 13.09
CA ASP A 50 0.92 11.75 13.91
C ASP A 50 1.06 10.28 13.49
N GLY A 51 1.90 10.01 12.48
CA GLY A 51 2.14 8.69 11.89
C GLY A 51 1.04 8.22 10.94
N SER A 52 0.01 9.03 10.67
CA SER A 52 -0.97 8.72 9.63
C SER A 52 -0.34 8.83 8.24
N ILE A 53 -0.87 8.03 7.30
CA ILE A 53 -0.33 7.95 5.94
C ILE A 53 -1.44 8.22 4.92
N PRO A 54 -1.43 9.37 4.23
CA PRO A 54 -2.21 9.51 3.00
C PRO A 54 -1.59 8.62 1.91
N ILE A 55 -2.45 7.92 1.20
CA ILE A 55 -2.09 7.09 0.06
C ILE A 55 -2.80 7.55 -1.21
N SER A 56 -2.21 7.26 -2.36
CA SER A 56 -2.90 7.28 -3.65
C SER A 56 -3.03 5.86 -4.19
N GLU A 57 -4.17 5.57 -4.80
CA GLU A 57 -4.47 4.28 -5.39
C GLU A 57 -5.41 4.44 -6.58
N SER A 58 -5.42 3.48 -7.52
CA SER A 58 -6.28 3.53 -8.69
C SER A 58 -7.33 2.41 -8.68
N ASN A 59 -8.43 2.64 -9.39
CA ASN A 59 -9.47 1.65 -9.65
C ASN A 59 -10.30 1.20 -8.43
N VAL A 60 -10.06 1.75 -7.24
CA VAL A 60 -10.86 1.45 -6.04
C VAL A 60 -12.26 2.08 -6.11
N LEU A 61 -12.34 3.34 -6.58
CA LEU A 61 -13.62 4.06 -6.72
C LEU A 61 -14.23 3.96 -8.13
N GLY A 62 -13.60 3.21 -9.04
CA GLY A 62 -14.08 3.03 -10.42
C GLY A 62 -12.95 2.93 -11.43
N LEU A 63 -13.25 2.33 -12.59
CA LEU A 63 -12.28 2.08 -13.65
C LEU A 63 -11.54 3.37 -14.06
N GLY A 64 -10.21 3.35 -13.97
CA GLY A 64 -9.34 4.48 -14.38
C GLY A 64 -9.38 5.68 -13.43
N THR A 65 -10.05 5.57 -12.29
CA THR A 65 -10.13 6.65 -11.30
C THR A 65 -9.00 6.52 -10.29
N ILE A 66 -8.28 7.63 -10.06
CA ILE A 66 -7.34 7.77 -8.95
C ILE A 66 -8.13 8.26 -7.73
N SER A 67 -7.92 7.61 -6.59
CA SER A 67 -8.52 7.96 -5.32
C SER A 67 -7.45 8.04 -4.23
N TYR A 68 -7.79 8.72 -3.15
CA TYR A 68 -6.93 8.92 -1.99
C TYR A 68 -7.68 8.52 -0.73
N ARG A 69 -6.97 7.93 0.23
CA ARG A 69 -7.45 7.75 1.60
C ARG A 69 -6.29 7.78 2.58
N THR A 70 -6.59 7.90 3.86
CA THR A 70 -5.60 7.97 4.92
C THR A 70 -5.76 6.78 5.85
N PHE A 71 -4.66 6.11 6.18
CA PHE A 71 -4.60 5.15 7.28
C PHE A 71 -4.06 5.84 8.52
N SER A 72 -4.66 5.56 9.68
CA SER A 72 -4.09 5.96 10.96
C SER A 72 -2.74 5.28 11.21
N ALA A 73 -1.94 5.81 12.13
CA ALA A 73 -0.67 5.19 12.52
C ALA A 73 -0.82 3.71 12.94
N ALA A 74 -1.91 3.39 13.65
CA ALA A 74 -2.19 2.03 14.11
C ALA A 74 -2.49 1.08 12.94
N GLU A 75 -3.24 1.53 11.93
CA GLU A 75 -3.51 0.75 10.73
C GLU A 75 -2.26 0.63 9.86
N ALA A 76 -1.51 1.71 9.69
CA ALA A 76 -0.29 1.78 8.91
C ALA A 76 0.75 0.77 9.39
N ALA A 77 0.90 0.60 10.70
CA ALA A 77 1.82 -0.38 11.29
C ALA A 77 1.50 -1.84 10.95
N GLN A 78 0.27 -2.13 10.50
CA GLN A 78 -0.17 -3.49 10.10
C GLN A 78 0.03 -3.76 8.60
N LEU A 79 0.46 -2.77 7.83
CA LEU A 79 0.65 -2.89 6.38
C LEU A 79 2.07 -3.34 6.06
N THR A 80 2.23 -3.96 4.89
CA THR A 80 3.55 -4.33 4.36
C THR A 80 3.93 -3.38 3.23
N TYR A 81 5.04 -2.70 3.41
CA TYR A 81 5.60 -1.76 2.45
C TYR A 81 6.71 -2.45 1.66
N VAL A 82 6.66 -2.32 0.34
CA VAL A 82 7.74 -2.68 -0.59
C VAL A 82 8.57 -1.42 -0.82
N VAL A 83 9.87 -1.52 -0.51
CA VAL A 83 10.80 -0.39 -0.59
C VAL A 83 11.01 -0.03 -2.05
N GLY A 84 10.65 1.21 -2.41
CA GLY A 84 11.00 1.79 -3.71
C GLY A 84 12.45 2.27 -3.71
N GLU A 85 13.18 2.02 -4.79
CA GLU A 85 14.51 2.60 -4.99
C GLU A 85 14.36 4.07 -5.42
N LYS A 86 15.14 4.96 -4.79
CA LYS A 86 15.29 6.37 -5.22
C LYS A 86 16.39 6.50 -6.24
#